data_AF-A0A432QEM3-F1
#
_entry.id   AF-A0A432QEM3-F1
#
_cell.length_a   1.000
_cell.length_b   1.000
_cell.length_c   1.000
_cell.angle_alpha   90.00
_cell.angle_beta   90.00
_cell.angle_gamma   90.00
#
_symmetry.space_group_name_H-M   'P 1'
#
loop_
_entity.id
_entity.type
_entity.pdbx_description
1 polymer ?
#
loop_
_entity_poly.entity_id
_entity_poly.type
_entity_poly.pdbx_seq_one_letter_code
_entity_poly.pdbx_strand_id
1 'polypeptide(L)'
;MTDDDLILAGDIGATKTNLALFERASFPKKVLRETKYKNREFFGITDIVASFLAEGREKPTLACFGVAGPVRNNRVRMTNLSWLIDGRDLAHRFTIGKIFLINDLVATAMGAPLLGEDELFPVNAGKKDPMGNIGV
;
A
#
# COMPACT_ATOMS: atom_id res chain seq x y z
N MET A 1 21.84 8.55 14.17
CA MET A 1 21.12 8.13 12.95
C MET A 1 20.33 6.91 13.34
N THR A 2 19.09 7.12 13.75
CA THR A 2 18.18 6.03 14.11
C THR A 2 17.86 5.25 12.84
N ASP A 3 17.82 3.92 12.89
CA ASP A 3 17.21 3.12 11.82
C ASP A 3 15.86 3.75 11.49
N ASP A 4 15.76 4.37 10.31
CA ASP A 4 14.60 5.15 9.92
C ASP A 4 13.37 4.24 9.95
N ASP A 5 12.30 4.67 10.63
CA ASP A 5 11.05 3.93 10.70
C ASP A 5 10.36 4.04 9.34
N LEU A 6 10.73 3.15 8.42
CA LEU A 6 10.29 3.17 7.03
C LEU A 6 9.02 2.33 6.86
N ILE A 7 8.10 2.86 6.06
CA ILE A 7 6.84 2.21 5.70
C ILE A 7 6.87 1.84 4.22
N LEU A 8 6.63 0.56 3.92
CA LEU A 8 6.38 0.10 2.56
C LEU A 8 4.87 0.06 2.30
N ALA A 9 4.37 0.92 1.41
CA ALA A 9 3.01 0.87 0.93
C ALA A 9 2.95 0.17 -0.42
N GLY A 10 1.80 -0.41 -0.74
CA GLY A 10 1.57 -0.99 -2.05
C GLY A 10 0.11 -1.02 -2.47
N ASP A 11 -0.12 -0.85 -3.76
CA ASP A 11 -1.40 -1.03 -4.43
C ASP A 11 -1.27 -2.21 -5.40
N ILE A 12 -1.94 -3.30 -5.07
CA ILE A 12 -1.86 -4.59 -5.76
C ILE A 12 -3.17 -4.83 -6.52
N GLY A 13 -3.16 -4.47 -7.79
CA GLY A 13 -4.27 -4.69 -8.71
C GLY A 13 -4.15 -6.00 -9.49
N ALA A 14 -5.09 -6.23 -10.41
CA ALA A 14 -5.10 -7.45 -11.23
C ALA A 14 -3.97 -7.49 -12.28
N THR A 15 -3.54 -6.33 -12.80
CA THR A 15 -2.57 -6.27 -13.92
C THR A 15 -1.25 -5.60 -13.53
N LYS A 16 -1.28 -4.75 -12.51
CA LYS A 16 -0.14 -3.95 -12.08
C LYS A 16 -0.08 -3.94 -10.55
N THR A 17 1.13 -3.78 -10.05
CA THR A 17 1.42 -3.52 -8.65
C THR A 17 2.24 -2.24 -8.57
N ASN A 18 1.85 -1.30 -7.72
CA ASN A 18 2.65 -0.13 -7.39
C ASN A 18 3.19 -0.29 -5.97
N LEU A 19 4.49 -0.14 -5.78
CA LEU A 19 5.12 -0.14 -4.45
C LEU A 19 5.77 1.21 -4.20
N ALA A 20 5.61 1.73 -2.99
CA ALA A 20 6.20 2.98 -2.57
C ALA A 20 6.76 2.90 -1.15
N LEU A 21 7.91 3.51 -0.92
CA LEU A 21 8.60 3.56 0.36
C LEU A 21 8.51 4.97 0.94
N PHE A 22 8.24 5.07 2.22
CA PHE A 22 8.05 6.33 2.94
C PHE A 22 8.86 6.36 4.23
N GLU A 23 9.31 7.54 4.63
CA GLU A 23 9.70 7.81 6.02
C GLU A 23 8.43 8.02 6.84
N ARG A 24 8.24 7.28 7.94
CA ARG A 24 7.05 7.43 8.78
C ARG A 24 6.85 8.84 9.31
N ALA A 25 7.94 9.53 9.64
CA ALA A 25 7.90 10.91 10.15
C ALA A 25 7.28 11.91 9.15
N SER A 26 7.25 11.58 7.86
CA SER A 26 6.77 12.44 6.78
C SER A 26 5.60 11.84 5.99
N PHE A 27 5.09 10.68 6.42
CA PHE A 27 3.99 9.99 5.75
C PHE A 27 2.69 10.83 5.81
N PRO A 28 1.89 10.88 4.73
CA PRO A 28 2.09 10.27 3.41
C PRO A 28 2.82 11.18 2.40
N LYS A 29 3.37 12.33 2.81
CA LYS A 29 3.76 13.44 1.91
C LYS A 29 5.05 13.21 1.11
N LYS A 30 6.03 12.51 1.67
CA LYS A 30 7.34 12.30 1.03
C LYS A 30 7.52 10.84 0.67
N VAL A 31 7.45 10.55 -0.63
CA VAL A 31 7.82 9.27 -1.21
C VAL A 31 9.34 9.24 -1.38
N LEU A 32 10.00 8.24 -0.79
CA LEU A 32 11.45 8.02 -0.98
C LEU A 32 11.74 7.33 -2.30
N ARG A 33 10.89 6.37 -2.65
CA ARG A 33 11.00 5.58 -3.88
C ARG A 33 9.65 4.99 -4.23
N GLU A 34 9.33 4.99 -5.52
CA GLU A 34 8.11 4.38 -6.07
C GLU A 34 8.47 3.62 -7.34
N THR A 35 7.95 2.39 -7.47
CA THR A 35 8.14 1.56 -8.66
C THR A 35 6.86 0.85 -9.03
N LYS A 36 6.54 0.86 -10.33
CA LYS A 36 5.38 0.18 -10.92
C LYS A 36 5.82 -1.09 -11.64
N TYR A 37 5.20 -2.20 -11.28
CA TYR A 37 5.45 -3.54 -11.82
C TYR A 37 4.28 -4.02 -12.66
N LYS A 38 4.56 -4.74 -13.75
CA LYS A 38 3.54 -5.46 -14.53
C LYS A 38 3.42 -6.87 -13.98
N ASN A 39 2.28 -7.23 -13.40
CA ASN A 39 2.13 -8.49 -12.66
C ASN A 39 2.42 -9.74 -13.50
N ARG A 40 2.15 -9.68 -14.82
CA ARG A 40 2.43 -10.78 -15.76
C ARG A 40 3.92 -11.15 -15.90
N GLU A 41 4.82 -10.28 -15.44
CA GLU A 41 6.28 -10.49 -15.51
C GLU A 41 6.84 -11.18 -14.26
N PHE A 42 5.98 -11.52 -13.29
CA PHE A 42 6.34 -12.10 -12.00
C PHE A 42 5.47 -13.32 -11.68
N PHE A 43 6.02 -14.29 -10.93
CA PHE A 43 5.26 -15.48 -10.53
C PHE A 43 4.35 -15.21 -9.33
N GLY A 44 4.70 -14.22 -8.50
CA GLY A 44 3.91 -13.82 -7.35
C GLY A 44 4.32 -12.47 -6.78
N ILE A 45 3.52 -11.99 -5.82
CA ILE A 45 3.81 -10.74 -5.10
C ILE A 45 5.15 -10.77 -4.37
N THR A 46 5.58 -11.95 -3.90
CA THR A 46 6.87 -12.13 -3.24
C THR A 46 8.02 -11.69 -4.14
N ASP A 47 7.96 -12.00 -5.44
CA ASP A 47 9.02 -11.63 -6.39
C ASP A 47 9.06 -10.11 -6.61
N ILE A 48 7.89 -9.47 -6.65
CA ILE A 48 7.77 -8.02 -6.81
C ILE A 48 8.35 -7.30 -5.58
N VAL A 49 7.98 -7.73 -4.37
CA VAL A 49 8.52 -7.14 -3.13
C VAL A 49 10.02 -7.38 -3.03
N ALA A 50 10.51 -8.56 -3.42
CA ALA A 50 11.94 -8.85 -3.45
C ALA A 50 12.69 -7.95 -4.44
N SER A 51 12.15 -7.77 -5.65
CA SER A 51 12.73 -6.87 -6.66
C SER A 51 12.83 -5.44 -6.13
N PHE A 52 11.75 -4.91 -5.56
CA PHE A 52 11.73 -3.56 -5.00
C PHE A 52 12.75 -3.38 -3.89
N LEU A 53 12.83 -4.31 -2.93
CA LEU A 53 13.77 -4.22 -1.83
C LEU A 53 15.23 -4.42 -2.28
N ALA A 54 15.49 -5.21 -3.32
CA ALA A 54 16.84 -5.44 -3.86
C ALA A 54 17.44 -4.22 -4.55
N GLU A 55 16.62 -3.32 -5.08
CA GLU A 55 17.06 -2.06 -5.70
C GLU A 55 17.63 -1.06 -4.67
N GLY A 56 17.48 -1.32 -3.37
CA GLY A 56 17.83 -0.40 -2.29
C GLY A 56 18.53 -1.08 -1.10
N ARG A 57 18.84 -0.30 -0.06
CA ARG A 57 19.38 -0.81 1.22
C ARG A 57 18.42 -0.63 2.39
N GLU A 58 17.29 0.00 2.11
CA GLU A 58 16.24 0.34 3.07
C GLU A 58 15.54 -0.91 3.59
N LYS A 59 15.23 -0.91 4.88
CA LYS A 59 14.57 -2.02 5.57
C LYS A 59 13.29 -1.50 6.21
N PRO A 60 12.13 -1.57 5.51
CA PRO A 60 10.87 -1.16 6.10
C PRO A 60 10.54 -2.02 7.32
N THR A 61 10.12 -1.36 8.39
CA THR A 61 9.69 -2.00 9.65
C THR A 61 8.21 -2.39 9.59
N LEU A 62 7.44 -1.69 8.75
CA LEU A 62 6.00 -1.85 8.54
C LEU A 62 5.67 -1.85 7.05
N ALA A 63 4.65 -2.62 6.67
CA ALA A 63 4.07 -2.52 5.34
C ALA A 63 2.54 -2.56 5.36
N CYS A 64 1.91 -1.90 4.39
CA CYS A 64 0.48 -1.99 4.14
C CYS A 64 0.21 -2.11 2.64
N PHE A 65 -0.52 -3.14 2.24
CA PHE A 65 -0.87 -3.39 0.85
C PHE A 65 -2.39 -3.33 0.67
N GLY A 66 -2.86 -2.39 -0.14
CA GLY A 66 -4.19 -2.41 -0.72
C GLY A 66 -4.24 -3.47 -1.81
N VAL A 67 -5.20 -4.38 -1.76
CA VAL A 67 -5.30 -5.49 -2.71
C VAL A 67 -6.69 -5.58 -3.29
N ALA A 68 -6.76 -5.76 -4.61
CA ALA A 68 -8.00 -6.05 -5.31
C ALA A 68 -8.56 -7.40 -4.85
N GLY A 69 -9.70 -7.36 -4.16
CA GLY A 69 -10.41 -8.53 -3.66
C GLY A 69 -10.62 -8.56 -2.15
N PRO A 70 -11.36 -9.56 -1.65
CA PRO A 70 -11.71 -9.67 -0.24
C PRO A 70 -10.50 -10.13 0.58
N VAL A 71 -10.11 -9.31 1.56
CA VAL A 71 -9.11 -9.70 2.55
C VAL A 71 -9.78 -10.37 3.75
N ARG A 72 -9.25 -11.53 4.15
CA ARG A 72 -9.69 -12.30 5.33
C ARG A 72 -8.47 -12.82 6.06
N ASN A 73 -8.41 -12.61 7.38
CA ASN A 73 -7.30 -13.07 8.23
C ASN A 73 -5.91 -12.66 7.70
N ASN A 74 -5.79 -11.43 7.19
CA ASN A 74 -4.57 -10.91 6.57
C ASN A 74 -4.09 -11.73 5.35
N ARG A 75 -5.04 -12.32 4.62
CA ARG A 75 -4.81 -13.12 3.41
C ARG A 75 -5.77 -12.72 2.30
N VAL A 76 -5.34 -12.89 1.07
CA VAL A 76 -6.17 -12.68 -0.12
C VAL A 76 -5.78 -13.68 -1.21
N ARG A 77 -6.79 -14.20 -1.90
CA ARG A 77 -6.63 -15.01 -3.10
C ARG A 77 -7.04 -14.16 -4.30
N MET A 78 -6.07 -13.83 -5.14
CA MET A 78 -6.31 -13.08 -6.37
C MET A 78 -6.65 -14.07 -7.50
N THR A 79 -7.93 -14.18 -7.84
CA THR A 79 -8.43 -15.13 -8.84
C THR A 79 -7.83 -14.90 -10.23
N ASN A 80 -7.64 -13.63 -10.63
CA ASN A 80 -7.10 -13.27 -11.95
C ASN A 80 -5.62 -13.63 -12.15
N LEU A 81 -4.86 -13.76 -11.05
CA LEU A 81 -3.42 -14.05 -11.08
C LEU A 81 -3.08 -15.43 -10.48
N SER A 82 -4.08 -16.13 -9.92
CA SER A 82 -3.87 -17.33 -9.09
C SER A 82 -2.92 -17.13 -7.91
N TRP A 83 -2.68 -15.89 -7.50
CA TRP A 83 -1.81 -15.57 -6.37
C TRP A 83 -2.54 -15.79 -5.05
N LEU A 84 -1.83 -16.39 -4.10
CA LEU A 84 -2.22 -16.41 -2.70
C LEU A 84 -1.24 -15.53 -1.93
N ILE A 85 -1.76 -14.47 -1.34
CA ILE A 85 -0.97 -13.52 -0.56
C ILE A 85 -1.33 -13.72 0.91
N ASP A 86 -0.33 -13.99 1.76
CA ASP A 86 -0.45 -14.02 3.21
C ASP A 86 0.53 -12.99 3.78
N GLY A 87 0.01 -12.00 4.49
CA GLY A 87 0.85 -10.93 5.04
C GLY A 87 1.85 -11.44 6.09
N ARG A 88 1.56 -12.54 6.79
CA ARG A 88 2.51 -13.14 7.75
C ARG A 88 3.66 -13.82 7.03
N ASP A 89 3.37 -14.56 5.97
CA ASP A 89 4.41 -15.22 5.16
C ASP A 89 5.36 -14.17 4.55
N LEU A 90 4.81 -13.06 4.03
CA LEU A 90 5.60 -11.94 3.54
C LEU A 90 6.41 -11.25 4.66
N ALA A 91 5.80 -11.01 5.82
CA ALA A 91 6.48 -10.42 6.98
C ALA A 91 7.71 -11.25 7.40
N HIS A 92 7.52 -12.57 7.53
CA HIS A 92 8.61 -13.50 7.83
C HIS A 92 9.68 -13.52 6.73
N ARG A 93 9.27 -13.59 5.45
CA ARG A 93 10.20 -13.67 4.31
C ARG A 93 11.11 -12.45 4.21
N PHE A 94 10.58 -11.26 4.47
CA PHE A 94 11.30 -10.00 4.30
C PHE A 94 11.80 -9.38 5.61
N THR A 95 11.59 -10.07 6.74
CA THR A 95 11.94 -9.55 8.09
C THR A 95 11.29 -8.19 8.37
N ILE A 96 10.06 -8.00 7.89
CA ILE A 96 9.26 -6.81 8.15
C ILE A 96 8.40 -7.10 9.38
N GLY A 97 8.45 -6.23 10.39
CA GLY A 97 7.81 -6.48 11.68
C GLY A 97 6.30 -6.74 11.57
N LYS A 98 5.60 -6.01 10.70
CA LYS A 98 4.18 -6.26 10.41
C LYS A 98 3.81 -5.85 9.01
N ILE A 99 3.02 -6.70 8.34
CA ILE A 99 2.41 -6.41 7.05
C ILE A 99 0.90 -6.51 7.18
N PHE A 100 0.20 -5.46 6.79
CA PHE A 100 -1.26 -5.43 6.69
C PHE A 100 -1.68 -5.59 5.24
N LEU A 101 -2.62 -6.49 4.99
CA LEU A 101 -3.39 -6.52 3.75
C LEU A 101 -4.75 -5.89 4.04
N ILE A 102 -5.16 -4.97 3.18
CA ILE A 102 -6.49 -4.36 3.21
C ILE A 102 -7.08 -4.40 1.81
N ASN A 103 -8.40 -4.35 1.72
CA ASN A 103 -9.04 -4.22 0.42
C ASN A 103 -8.70 -2.85 -0.21
N ASP A 104 -8.60 -2.80 -1.53
CA ASP A 104 -8.34 -1.59 -2.32
C ASP A 104 -9.33 -0.44 -2.06
N LEU A 105 -10.63 -0.71 -1.98
CA LEU A 105 -11.62 0.34 -1.65
C LEU A 105 -11.46 0.85 -0.22
N VAL A 106 -11.06 -0.02 0.72
CA VAL A 106 -10.74 0.39 2.10
C VAL A 106 -9.50 1.27 2.11
N ALA A 107 -8.47 0.93 1.32
CA ALA A 107 -7.28 1.76 1.19
C ALA A 107 -7.62 3.15 0.62
N THR A 108 -8.41 3.20 -0.45
CA THR A 108 -8.92 4.44 -1.05
C THR A 108 -9.69 5.26 -0.03
N ALA A 109 -10.58 4.61 0.73
CA ALA A 109 -11.40 5.29 1.74
C ALA A 109 -10.57 5.92 2.87
N MET A 110 -9.53 5.21 3.33
CA MET A 110 -8.60 5.72 4.35
C MET A 110 -7.65 6.79 3.81
N GLY A 111 -7.33 6.75 2.51
CA GLY A 111 -6.46 7.71 1.85
C GLY A 111 -7.15 9.04 1.54
N ALA A 112 -8.44 9.03 1.20
CA ALA A 112 -9.14 10.23 0.74
C ALA A 112 -9.07 11.42 1.71
N PRO A 113 -9.22 11.25 3.05
CA PRO A 113 -9.08 12.37 4.00
C PRO A 113 -7.66 12.95 4.12
N LEU A 114 -6.65 12.28 3.55
CA LEU A 114 -5.25 12.72 3.59
C LEU A 114 -4.87 13.62 2.41
N LEU A 115 -5.75 13.73 1.40
CA LEU A 115 -5.54 14.56 0.22
C LEU A 115 -5.55 16.05 0.57
N GLY A 116 -4.64 16.80 -0.03
CA GLY A 116 -4.60 18.25 0.01
C GLY A 116 -5.74 18.90 -0.78
N GLU A 117 -5.99 20.19 -0.54
CA GLU A 117 -7.00 20.95 -1.29
C GLU A 117 -6.67 21.04 -2.79
N ASP A 118 -5.38 21.00 -3.13
CA ASP A 118 -4.84 21.00 -4.49
C ASP A 118 -4.95 19.63 -5.20
N GLU A 119 -5.27 18.57 -4.46
CA GLU A 119 -5.49 17.21 -4.98
C GLU A 119 -6.99 16.91 -5.17
N LEU A 120 -7.86 17.88 -4.86
CA LEU A 120 -9.31 17.75 -4.93
C LEU A 120 -9.90 18.70 -5.97
N PHE A 121 -10.89 18.23 -6.70
CA PHE A 121 -11.68 19.07 -7.60
C PHE A 121 -13.15 19.08 -7.17
N PRO A 122 -13.73 20.24 -6.81
CA PRO A 122 -15.11 20.31 -6.35
C PRO A 122 -16.07 20.05 -7.53
N VAL A 123 -16.80 18.92 -7.46
CA VAL A 123 -17.88 18.61 -8.42
C VAL A 123 -19.15 19.39 -8.08
N ASN A 124 -19.43 19.58 -6.79
CA ASN A 124 -20.53 20.39 -6.30
C ASN A 124 -20.07 21.17 -5.07
N ALA A 125 -20.36 22.48 -5.02
CA ALA A 125 -19.99 23.34 -3.92
C ALA A 125 -20.82 22.98 -2.68
N GLY A 126 -20.15 22.53 -1.63
CA GLY A 126 -20.74 22.25 -0.32
C GLY A 126 -20.17 23.15 0.77
N LYS A 127 -20.89 23.30 1.87
CA LYS A 127 -20.36 23.93 3.08
C LYS A 127 -19.80 22.84 3.99
N LYS A 128 -18.49 22.88 4.24
CA LYS A 128 -17.82 21.93 5.15
C LYS A 128 -18.40 22.08 6.57
N ASP A 129 -18.83 20.98 7.15
CA ASP A 129 -19.21 20.89 8.57
C ASP A 129 -18.12 20.11 9.32
N PRO A 130 -17.35 20.75 10.21
CA PRO A 130 -16.31 20.08 10.99
C PRO A 130 -16.82 18.95 11.89
N MET A 131 -18.11 18.97 12.28
CA MET A 131 -18.74 17.94 13.12
C MET A 131 -19.63 16.97 12.33
N GLY A 132 -19.67 17.14 11.00
CA GLY A 132 -20.43 16.26 10.12
C GLY A 132 -19.76 14.89 9.94
N ASN A 133 -20.53 13.94 9.41
CA ASN A 133 -20.01 12.62 9.08
C ASN A 133 -18.99 12.71 7.94
N ILE A 134 -17.92 11.91 8.01
CA ILE A 134 -17.03 11.68 6.87
C ILE A 134 -17.62 10.52 6.06
N GLY A 135 -18.13 10.82 4.87
CA GLY A 135 -18.51 9.83 3.87
C GLY A 135 -17.42 9.70 2.81
N VAL A 136 -17.00 8.48 2.50
CA VAL A 136 -16.05 8.16 1.43
C VAL A 136 -16.62 7.09 0.54
#